data_AF-A0A3Q0F0L3-F1
#
_entry.id   AF-A0A3Q0F0L3-F1
#
_cell.length_a   1.000
_cell.length_b   1.000
_cell.length_c   1.000
_cell.angle_alpha   90.00
_cell.angle_beta   90.00
_cell.angle_gamma   90.00
#
_symmetry.space_group_name_H-M   'P 1'
#
loop_
_entity.id
_entity.type
_entity.pdbx_description
1 polymer ?
#
loop_
_entity_poly.entity_id
_entity_poly.type
_entity_poly.pdbx_seq_one_letter_code
_entity_poly.pdbx_strand_id
1 'polypeptide(L)'
;MDPNPDAIKEDLNRFRYSVSENFNKVQKLEEQVAEVEKFYLSTKAQVNSVKDKGREKLVIGSRRSQQGSSSKEPNSSNAMQEVIQQFSTILHQIAEHKWAWPFLDPVDVEGLGLDDYHEENEQLKEEAHMQMEKQLAQEATYANMAKDISISLCEVEVHLKNLKEMVIEKCRKISIRERLELVKSFSRLNFENLNKALQIISENDPTFKPNDQEVNLDLDKQTDYTVWKLNVFVKKALEEQGKNAAEERNVNHNGNFEEKKNTNKRRKM
;
A
#
# COMPACT_ATOMS: atom_id res chain seq x y z
N MET A 1 38.27 32.28 -7.45
CA MET A 1 38.40 32.02 -6.01
C MET A 1 38.19 30.54 -5.85
N ASP A 2 39.27 29.78 -5.65
CA ASP A 2 39.13 28.35 -5.38
C ASP A 2 38.51 28.15 -3.99
N PRO A 3 37.59 27.18 -3.84
CA PRO A 3 36.91 26.95 -2.57
C PRO A 3 37.89 26.49 -1.48
N ASN A 4 37.69 26.98 -0.25
CA ASN A 4 38.48 26.63 0.92
C ASN A 4 38.42 25.10 1.18
N PRO A 5 39.57 24.38 1.22
CA PRO A 5 39.63 22.95 1.47
C PRO A 5 38.97 22.50 2.79
N ASP A 6 39.04 23.33 3.83
CA ASP A 6 38.48 23.00 5.14
C ASP A 6 36.94 23.03 5.11
N ALA A 7 36.36 23.97 4.36
CA ALA A 7 34.91 24.07 4.18
C ALA A 7 34.34 22.86 3.42
N ILE A 8 35.07 22.35 2.41
CA ILE A 8 34.67 21.15 1.66
C ILE A 8 34.65 19.92 2.57
N LYS A 9 35.63 19.80 3.47
CA LYS A 9 35.73 18.67 4.40
C LYS A 9 34.61 18.68 5.43
N GLU A 10 34.24 19.86 5.93
CA GLU A 10 33.13 20.04 6.87
C GLU A 10 31.78 19.69 6.22
N ASP A 11 31.53 20.17 5.01
CA ASP A 11 30.32 19.83 4.23
C ASP A 11 30.20 18.32 3.97
N LEU A 12 31.30 17.66 3.59
CA LEU A 12 31.34 16.21 3.38
C LEU A 12 31.06 15.43 4.67
N ASN A 13 31.60 15.89 5.80
CA ASN A 13 31.32 15.28 7.10
C ASN A 13 29.85 15.44 7.50
N ARG A 14 29.27 16.61 7.26
CA ARG A 14 27.85 16.88 7.50
C ARG A 14 26.96 15.97 6.66
N PHE A 15 27.27 15.84 5.38
CA PHE A 15 26.56 14.93 4.47
C PHE A 15 26.66 13.49 4.96
N ARG A 16 27.88 13.01 5.27
CA ARG A 16 28.11 11.66 5.78
C ARG A 16 27.31 11.38 7.06
N TYR A 17 27.35 12.30 8.02
CA TYR A 17 26.58 12.17 9.26
C TYR A 17 25.09 12.04 8.99
N SER A 18 24.53 12.93 8.16
CA SER A 18 23.12 12.90 7.80
C SER A 18 22.73 11.59 7.11
N VAL A 19 23.55 11.06 6.20
CA VAL A 19 23.28 9.76 5.56
C VAL A 19 23.29 8.62 6.59
N SER A 20 24.27 8.59 7.50
CA SER A 20 24.33 7.57 8.55
C SER A 20 23.14 7.66 9.51
N GLU A 21 22.71 8.86 9.90
CA GLU A 21 21.54 9.06 10.75
C GLU A 21 20.26 8.56 10.07
N ASN A 22 20.05 8.89 8.79
CA ASN A 22 18.88 8.43 8.04
C ASN A 22 18.88 6.91 7.89
N PHE A 23 20.04 6.30 7.63
CA PHE A 23 20.16 4.84 7.57
C PHE A 23 19.70 4.18 8.88
N ASN A 24 20.18 4.67 10.02
CA ASN A 24 19.78 4.14 11.33
C ASN A 24 18.28 4.35 11.61
N LYS A 25 17.71 5.50 11.23
CA LYS A 25 16.26 5.75 11.35
C LYS A 25 15.45 4.77 10.52
N VAL A 26 15.84 4.53 9.27
CA VAL A 26 15.16 3.58 8.37
C VAL A 26 15.23 2.16 8.92
N GLN A 27 16.39 1.73 9.42
CA GLN A 27 16.54 0.40 10.05
C GLN A 27 15.60 0.22 11.24
N LYS A 28 15.51 1.23 12.12
CA LYS A 28 14.59 1.19 13.26
C LYS A 28 13.12 1.14 12.81
N LEU A 29 12.76 1.91 11.79
CA LEU A 29 11.40 1.90 11.26
C LEU A 29 11.03 0.55 10.67
N GLU A 30 11.96 -0.12 9.99
CA GLU A 30 11.77 -1.47 9.48
C GLU A 30 11.43 -2.47 10.60
N GLU A 31 12.14 -2.42 11.72
CA GLU A 31 11.87 -3.25 12.91
C GLU A 31 10.47 -2.96 13.49
N GLN A 32 10.11 -1.68 13.62
CA GLN A 32 8.80 -1.28 14.15
C GLN A 32 7.64 -1.69 13.22
N VAL A 33 7.82 -1.58 11.90
CA VAL A 33 6.84 -2.03 10.91
C VAL A 33 6.63 -3.53 11.01
N ALA A 34 7.71 -4.31 11.11
CA ALA A 34 7.62 -5.77 11.26
C ALA A 34 6.86 -6.17 12.54
N GLU A 35 7.06 -5.44 13.64
CA GLU A 35 6.34 -5.67 14.88
C GLU A 35 4.83 -5.40 14.74
N VAL A 36 4.47 -4.24 14.16
CA VAL A 36 3.07 -3.84 13.93
C VAL A 36 2.38 -4.83 12.97
N GLU A 37 3.06 -5.22 11.88
CA GLU A 37 2.52 -6.19 10.93
C GLU A 37 2.25 -7.53 11.60
N LYS A 38 3.19 -8.02 12.41
CA LYS A 38 3.02 -9.27 13.17
C LYS A 38 1.82 -9.21 14.12
N PHE A 39 1.59 -8.09 14.81
CA PHE A 39 0.42 -7.90 15.66
C PHE A 39 -0.89 -8.05 14.87
N TYR A 40 -1.06 -7.31 13.77
CA TYR A 40 -2.30 -7.36 12.99
C TYR A 40 -2.52 -8.71 12.28
N LEU A 41 -1.45 -9.40 11.89
CA LEU A 41 -1.55 -10.77 11.36
C LEU A 41 -2.00 -11.76 12.44
N SER A 42 -1.45 -11.67 13.65
CA SER A 42 -1.83 -12.50 14.80
C SER A 42 -3.30 -12.29 15.17
N THR A 43 -3.75 -11.04 15.22
CA THR A 43 -5.16 -10.69 15.53
C THR A 43 -6.11 -11.22 14.46
N LYS A 44 -5.77 -11.09 13.16
CA LYS A 44 -6.57 -11.68 12.06
C LYS A 44 -6.66 -13.21 12.16
N ALA A 45 -5.59 -13.89 12.57
CA ALA A 45 -5.60 -15.34 12.76
C ALA A 45 -6.52 -15.79 13.90
N GLN A 46 -6.57 -15.04 15.02
CA GLN A 46 -7.51 -15.31 16.12
C GLN A 46 -8.97 -15.15 15.66
N VAL A 47 -9.29 -14.08 14.92
CA VAL A 47 -10.64 -13.86 14.37
C VAL A 47 -11.06 -14.97 13.40
N ASN A 48 -10.14 -15.48 12.58
CA ASN A 48 -10.41 -16.58 11.66
C ASN A 48 -10.57 -17.94 12.36
N SER A 49 -9.85 -18.19 13.46
CA SER A 49 -9.97 -19.43 14.24
C SER A 49 -11.33 -19.54 14.97
N VAL A 50 -11.91 -18.41 15.38
CA VAL A 50 -13.29 -18.35 15.90
C VAL A 50 -14.33 -18.69 14.82
N LYS A 51 -14.01 -18.45 13.54
CA LYS A 51 -14.91 -18.76 12.40
C LYS A 51 -14.87 -20.22 11.96
N ASP A 52 -13.78 -20.95 12.22
CA ASP A 52 -13.56 -22.31 11.70
C ASP A 52 -13.90 -23.41 12.72
N LYS A 53 -13.87 -23.13 14.03
CA LYS A 53 -14.36 -24.06 15.06
C LYS A 53 -15.88 -24.34 15.00
N GLY A 54 -16.63 -23.65 14.14
CA GLY A 54 -18.03 -23.96 13.82
C GLY A 54 -18.23 -24.98 12.70
N ARG A 55 -17.16 -25.57 12.16
CA ARG A 55 -17.22 -26.53 11.04
C ARG A 55 -16.74 -27.93 11.41
N GLU A 56 -17.22 -28.51 12.51
CA GLU A 56 -17.23 -29.96 12.65
C GLU A 56 -18.64 -30.53 12.80
N LYS A 57 -19.07 -31.17 11.70
CA LYS A 57 -20.10 -32.20 11.57
C LYS A 57 -21.53 -31.83 12.00
N LEU A 58 -22.21 -31.06 11.15
CA LEU A 58 -23.61 -31.37 10.83
C LEU A 58 -23.71 -31.88 9.39
N VAL A 59 -23.83 -33.20 9.28
CA VAL A 59 -24.33 -33.89 8.09
C VAL A 59 -25.83 -33.64 8.05
N ILE A 60 -26.29 -32.63 7.30
CA ILE A 60 -27.66 -32.62 6.77
C ILE A 60 -27.59 -32.14 5.32
N GLY A 61 -27.83 -33.09 4.42
CA GLY A 61 -27.88 -32.83 2.99
C GLY A 61 -29.00 -31.85 2.65
N SER A 62 -28.69 -30.86 1.80
CA SER A 62 -29.70 -30.15 1.04
C SER A 62 -29.19 -29.95 -0.38
N ARG A 63 -29.97 -30.47 -1.32
CA ARG A 63 -29.72 -30.42 -2.77
C ARG A 63 -29.62 -28.96 -3.21
N ARG A 64 -28.51 -28.61 -3.87
CA ARG A 64 -28.40 -27.39 -4.66
C ARG A 64 -29.29 -27.53 -5.90
N SER A 65 -30.34 -26.72 -6.00
CA SER A 65 -30.91 -26.36 -7.30
C SER A 65 -30.12 -25.17 -7.84
N GLN A 66 -29.57 -25.32 -9.04
CA GLN A 66 -28.84 -24.29 -9.76
C GLN A 66 -29.81 -23.24 -10.30
N GLN A 67 -29.56 -21.94 -10.03
CA GLN A 67 -29.83 -20.91 -11.03
C GLN A 67 -29.07 -19.59 -10.77
N GLY A 68 -28.22 -19.23 -11.74
CA GLY A 68 -28.16 -17.89 -12.34
C GLY A 68 -27.64 -16.69 -11.55
N SER A 69 -26.43 -16.25 -11.92
CA SER A 69 -26.00 -14.85 -12.14
C SER A 69 -26.17 -13.79 -11.03
N SER A 70 -25.05 -13.30 -10.51
CA SER A 70 -24.56 -11.91 -10.66
C SER A 70 -23.54 -11.64 -9.56
N SER A 71 -22.31 -11.31 -9.96
CA SER A 71 -21.26 -10.84 -9.05
C SER A 71 -21.70 -9.51 -8.43
N LYS A 72 -22.22 -9.56 -7.22
CA LYS A 72 -22.22 -8.43 -6.28
C LYS A 72 -21.45 -8.89 -5.07
N GLU A 73 -20.32 -8.23 -4.82
CA GLU A 73 -19.66 -8.37 -3.53
C GLU A 73 -20.69 -8.11 -2.43
N PRO A 74 -20.82 -9.02 -1.44
CA PRO A 74 -21.84 -8.88 -0.42
C PRO A 74 -21.53 -7.65 0.42
N ASN A 75 -22.42 -6.67 0.39
CA ASN A 75 -22.38 -5.54 1.30
C ASN A 75 -22.37 -6.09 2.74
N SER A 76 -21.37 -5.75 3.55
CA SER A 76 -21.13 -6.32 4.89
C SER A 76 -22.37 -6.32 5.79
N SER A 77 -23.24 -5.31 5.62
CA SER A 77 -24.54 -5.21 6.30
C SER A 77 -25.49 -6.37 5.98
N ASN A 78 -25.57 -6.80 4.72
CA ASN A 78 -26.43 -7.91 4.32
C ASN A 78 -25.91 -9.25 4.87
N ALA A 79 -24.58 -9.42 4.93
CA ALA A 79 -23.97 -10.62 5.49
C ALA A 79 -24.23 -10.74 7.01
N MET A 80 -24.14 -9.63 7.75
CA MET A 80 -24.48 -9.61 9.18
C MET A 80 -25.96 -9.90 9.44
N GLN A 81 -26.87 -9.35 8.63
CA GLN A 81 -28.29 -9.63 8.72
C GLN A 81 -28.60 -11.11 8.48
N GLU A 82 -27.95 -11.72 7.48
CA GLU A 82 -28.12 -13.14 7.18
C GLU A 82 -27.65 -14.01 8.35
N VAL A 83 -26.51 -13.68 8.97
CA VAL A 83 -26.02 -14.37 10.18
C VAL A 83 -27.01 -14.22 11.35
N ILE A 84 -27.53 -13.02 11.62
CA ILE A 84 -28.54 -12.79 12.66
C ILE A 84 -29.80 -13.62 12.40
N GLN A 85 -30.21 -13.74 11.14
CA GLN A 85 -31.36 -14.55 10.76
C GLN A 85 -31.11 -16.06 10.94
N GLN A 86 -29.89 -16.54 10.64
CA GLN A 86 -29.49 -17.92 10.95
C GLN A 86 -29.53 -18.17 12.47
N PHE A 87 -28.96 -17.28 13.28
CA PHE A 87 -29.00 -17.39 14.74
C PHE A 87 -30.44 -17.41 15.27
N SER A 88 -31.31 -16.54 14.75
CA SER A 88 -32.72 -16.49 15.15
C SER A 88 -33.43 -17.82 14.90
N THR A 89 -33.12 -18.47 13.77
CA THR A 89 -33.68 -19.78 13.41
C THR A 89 -33.17 -20.88 14.35
N ILE A 90 -31.86 -20.87 14.66
CA ILE A 90 -31.24 -21.85 15.57
C ILE A 90 -31.77 -21.68 16.99
N LEU A 91 -31.84 -20.45 17.51
CA LEU A 91 -32.36 -20.16 18.84
C LEU A 91 -33.81 -20.60 18.99
N HIS A 92 -34.63 -20.39 17.95
CA HIS A 92 -36.01 -20.88 17.95
C HIS A 92 -36.08 -22.41 18.04
N GLN A 93 -35.28 -23.12 17.23
CA GLN A 93 -35.19 -24.58 17.28
C GLN A 93 -34.70 -25.12 18.64
N ILE A 94 -33.75 -24.44 19.26
CA ILE A 94 -33.24 -24.80 20.59
C ILE A 94 -34.31 -24.57 21.65
N ALA A 95 -34.99 -23.41 21.62
CA ALA A 95 -36.01 -23.05 22.60
C ALA A 95 -37.23 -23.98 22.55
N GLU A 96 -37.58 -24.53 21.38
CA GLU A 96 -38.68 -25.49 21.21
C GLU A 96 -38.32 -26.92 21.66
N HIS A 97 -37.06 -27.20 21.97
CA HIS A 97 -36.63 -28.54 22.33
C HIS A 97 -37.18 -28.98 23.69
N LYS A 98 -37.57 -30.26 23.81
CA LYS A 98 -38.22 -30.82 25.02
C LYS A 98 -37.41 -30.68 26.32
N TRP A 99 -36.12 -30.45 26.22
CA TRP A 99 -35.20 -30.31 27.36
C TRP A 99 -34.61 -28.90 27.51
N ALA A 100 -35.11 -27.92 26.76
CA ALA A 100 -34.62 -26.55 26.82
C ALA A 100 -35.17 -25.76 28.01
N TRP A 101 -36.19 -26.29 28.70
CA TRP A 101 -36.86 -25.61 29.82
C TRP A 101 -35.92 -25.02 30.89
N PRO A 102 -34.74 -25.59 31.24
CA PRO A 102 -33.84 -24.97 32.23
C PRO A 102 -33.20 -23.65 31.78
N PHE A 103 -33.27 -23.33 30.47
CA PHE A 103 -32.64 -22.15 29.88
C PHE A 103 -33.66 -21.09 29.43
N LEU A 104 -34.97 -21.37 29.57
CA LEU A 104 -36.04 -20.46 29.14
C LEU A 104 -36.40 -19.42 30.20
N ASP A 105 -36.16 -19.75 31.47
CA ASP A 105 -36.40 -18.87 32.61
C ASP A 105 -35.07 -18.58 33.34
N PRO A 106 -34.97 -17.47 34.09
CA PRO A 106 -33.84 -17.19 34.95
C PRO A 106 -33.60 -18.32 35.96
N VAL A 107 -32.34 -18.56 36.32
CA VAL A 107 -31.96 -19.61 37.29
C VAL A 107 -32.54 -19.28 38.66
N ASP A 108 -33.29 -20.23 39.24
CA ASP A 108 -33.82 -20.15 40.59
C ASP A 108 -32.72 -20.49 41.62
N VAL A 109 -31.95 -19.48 41.98
CA VAL A 109 -30.77 -19.59 42.87
C VAL A 109 -31.15 -20.11 44.24
N GLU A 110 -32.27 -19.65 44.82
CA GLU A 110 -32.76 -20.06 46.13
C GLU A 110 -33.32 -21.49 46.11
N GLY A 111 -34.12 -21.83 45.09
CA GLY A 111 -34.73 -23.16 44.95
C GLY A 111 -33.72 -24.28 44.63
N LEU A 112 -32.57 -23.94 44.03
CA LEU A 112 -31.50 -24.88 43.70
C LEU A 112 -30.35 -24.89 44.71
N GLY A 113 -30.33 -23.97 45.68
CA GLY A 113 -29.28 -23.87 46.70
C GLY A 113 -27.91 -23.49 46.13
N LEU A 114 -27.88 -22.56 45.16
CA LEU A 114 -26.67 -22.13 44.44
C LEU A 114 -26.11 -20.83 45.03
N ASP A 115 -25.61 -20.88 46.26
CA ASP A 115 -25.23 -19.68 47.01
C ASP A 115 -24.16 -18.79 46.33
N ASP A 116 -23.34 -19.36 45.44
CA ASP A 116 -22.23 -18.73 44.71
C ASP A 116 -22.57 -18.32 43.26
N TYR A 117 -23.77 -18.65 42.76
CA TYR A 117 -24.15 -18.46 41.35
C TYR A 117 -23.96 -17.03 40.85
N HIS A 118 -24.33 -16.03 41.66
CA HIS A 118 -24.21 -14.63 41.27
C HIS A 118 -22.76 -14.13 41.31
N GLU A 119 -21.94 -14.67 42.22
CA GLU A 119 -20.52 -14.32 42.34
C GLU A 119 -19.74 -14.86 41.15
N GLU A 120 -19.93 -16.13 40.78
CA GLU A 120 -19.28 -16.74 39.61
C GLU A 120 -19.68 -16.03 38.31
N ASN A 121 -20.96 -15.69 38.13
CA ASN A 121 -21.42 -14.99 36.93
C ASN A 121 -20.87 -13.56 36.81
N GLU A 122 -20.82 -12.80 37.91
CA GLU A 122 -20.21 -11.47 37.88
C GLU A 122 -18.69 -11.56 37.69
N GLN A 123 -18.02 -12.56 38.25
CA GLN A 123 -16.60 -12.80 38.02
C GLN A 123 -16.31 -13.08 36.54
N LEU A 124 -17.10 -13.92 35.87
CA LEU A 124 -16.94 -14.21 34.44
C LEU A 124 -17.13 -12.95 33.57
N LYS A 125 -18.10 -12.11 33.93
CA LYS A 125 -18.37 -10.85 33.25
C LYS A 125 -17.24 -9.84 33.47
N GLU A 126 -16.70 -9.75 34.68
CA GLU A 126 -15.53 -8.92 35.00
C GLU A 126 -14.29 -9.42 34.26
N GLU A 127 -14.05 -10.73 34.20
CA GLU A 127 -12.93 -11.33 33.45
C GLU A 127 -13.06 -11.04 31.94
N ALA A 128 -14.27 -11.19 31.38
CA ALA A 128 -14.53 -10.85 29.98
C ALA A 128 -14.31 -9.35 29.71
N HIS A 129 -14.75 -8.47 30.62
CA HIS A 129 -14.49 -7.03 30.53
C HIS A 129 -13.00 -6.73 30.56
N MET A 130 -12.26 -7.28 31.52
CA MET A 130 -10.81 -7.10 31.62
C MET A 130 -10.07 -7.63 30.38
N GLN A 131 -10.51 -8.76 29.81
CA GLN A 131 -9.93 -9.29 28.58
C GLN A 131 -10.19 -8.37 27.39
N MET A 132 -11.40 -7.83 27.27
CA MET A 132 -11.75 -6.87 26.22
C MET A 132 -10.97 -5.57 26.35
N GLU A 133 -10.86 -5.04 27.57
CA GLU A 133 -10.10 -3.83 27.86
C GLU A 133 -8.60 -4.03 27.55
N LYS A 134 -8.03 -5.19 27.91
CA LYS A 134 -6.67 -5.56 27.55
C LYS A 134 -6.46 -5.59 26.03
N GLN A 135 -7.40 -6.16 25.27
CA GLN A 135 -7.33 -6.16 23.80
C GLN A 135 -7.38 -4.74 23.23
N LEU A 136 -8.30 -3.90 23.75
CA LEU A 136 -8.43 -2.52 23.32
C LEU A 136 -7.17 -1.69 23.62
N ALA A 137 -6.57 -1.89 24.79
CA ALA A 137 -5.31 -1.23 25.17
C ALA A 137 -4.14 -1.66 24.26
N GLN A 138 -4.06 -2.95 23.92
CA GLN A 138 -3.07 -3.45 22.96
C GLN A 138 -3.30 -2.85 21.57
N GLU A 139 -4.54 -2.85 21.07
CA GLU A 139 -4.89 -2.24 19.79
C GLU A 139 -4.54 -0.75 19.75
N ALA A 140 -4.85 0.01 20.79
CA ALA A 140 -4.49 1.42 20.91
C ALA A 140 -2.97 1.62 20.88
N THR A 141 -2.21 0.75 21.53
CA THR A 141 -0.74 0.79 21.53
C THR A 141 -0.18 0.63 20.11
N TYR A 142 -0.60 -0.40 19.39
CA TYR A 142 -0.13 -0.66 18.02
C TYR A 142 -0.66 0.36 17.01
N ALA A 143 -1.86 0.91 17.22
CA ALA A 143 -2.38 2.00 16.41
C ALA A 143 -1.54 3.28 16.58
N ASN A 144 -1.08 3.58 17.81
CA ASN A 144 -0.17 4.70 18.04
C ASN A 144 1.22 4.45 17.43
N MET A 145 1.78 3.25 17.58
CA MET A 145 3.04 2.89 16.90
C MET A 145 2.94 3.07 15.37
N ALA A 146 1.84 2.65 14.75
CA ALA A 146 1.63 2.84 13.32
C ALA A 146 1.58 4.33 12.91
N LYS A 147 0.96 5.19 13.72
CA LYS A 147 0.97 6.64 13.51
C LYS A 147 2.38 7.22 13.63
N ASP A 148 3.12 6.81 14.66
CA ASP A 148 4.49 7.29 14.89
C ASP A 148 5.44 6.88 13.78
N ILE A 149 5.30 5.66 13.25
CA ILE A 149 6.01 5.20 12.06
C ILE A 149 5.69 6.11 10.87
N SER A 150 4.40 6.40 10.64
CA SER A 150 3.99 7.28 9.54
C SER A 150 4.60 8.67 9.64
N ILE A 151 4.63 9.26 10.85
CA ILE A 151 5.25 10.57 11.09
C ILE A 151 6.75 10.51 10.81
N SER A 152 7.43 9.50 11.36
CA SER A 152 8.88 9.33 11.18
C SER A 152 9.27 9.10 9.72
N LEU A 153 8.43 8.43 8.93
CA LEU A 153 8.64 8.26 7.49
C LEU A 153 8.56 9.60 6.74
N CYS A 154 7.60 10.47 7.10
CA CYS A 154 7.54 11.84 6.55
C CYS A 154 8.81 12.64 6.88
N GLU A 155 9.35 12.50 8.09
CA GLU A 155 10.61 13.17 8.46
C GLU A 155 11.78 12.67 7.60
N VAL A 156 11.91 11.35 7.42
CA VAL A 156 12.94 10.76 6.56
C VAL A 156 12.80 11.25 5.12
N GLU A 157 11.58 11.38 4.60
CA GLU A 157 11.34 11.92 3.25
C GLU A 157 11.89 13.35 3.10
N VAL A 158 11.64 14.22 4.09
CA VAL A 158 12.18 15.58 4.11
C VAL A 158 13.71 15.56 4.16
N HIS A 159 14.30 14.72 5.01
CA HIS A 159 15.76 14.59 5.09
C HIS A 159 16.39 14.12 3.78
N LEU A 160 15.78 13.15 3.10
CA LEU A 160 16.23 12.65 1.80
C LEU A 160 16.13 13.73 0.72
N LYS A 161 15.05 14.53 0.72
CA LYS A 161 14.91 15.68 -0.18
C LYS A 161 16.04 16.69 0.01
N ASN A 162 16.32 17.07 1.25
CA ASN A 162 17.39 18.01 1.60
C ASN A 162 18.78 17.47 1.22
N LEU A 163 19.03 16.18 1.45
CA LEU A 163 20.29 15.54 1.05
C LEU A 163 20.47 15.56 -0.47
N LYS A 164 19.41 15.25 -1.22
CA LYS A 164 19.45 15.28 -2.68
C LYS A 164 19.70 16.68 -3.21
N GLU A 165 19.11 17.71 -2.61
CA GLU A 165 19.34 19.11 -2.95
C GLU A 165 20.79 19.52 -2.69
N MET A 166 21.32 19.21 -1.50
CA MET A 166 22.70 19.49 -1.11
C MET A 166 23.71 18.85 -2.08
N VAL A 167 23.51 17.59 -2.46
CA VAL A 167 24.38 16.91 -3.44
C VAL A 167 24.34 17.62 -4.78
N ILE A 168 23.15 17.97 -5.27
CA ILE A 168 23.02 18.61 -6.60
C ILE A 168 23.62 20.01 -6.61
N GLU A 169 23.44 20.80 -5.55
CA GLU A 169 24.04 22.14 -5.42
C GLU A 169 25.58 22.09 -5.44
N LYS A 170 26.17 21.09 -4.78
CA LYS A 170 27.62 20.90 -4.70
C LYS A 170 28.21 20.13 -5.89
N CYS A 171 27.38 19.45 -6.68
CA CYS A 171 27.80 18.76 -7.90
C CYS A 171 27.95 19.73 -9.08
N ARG A 172 28.39 19.18 -10.22
CA ARG A 172 28.51 19.94 -11.47
C ARG A 172 27.17 20.59 -11.86
N LYS A 173 27.16 21.92 -11.91
CA LYS A 173 26.06 22.69 -12.52
C LYS A 173 25.87 22.31 -13.99
N ILE A 174 24.63 22.28 -14.44
CA ILE A 174 24.30 22.12 -15.86
C ILE A 174 24.86 23.33 -16.61
N SER A 175 25.72 23.05 -17.59
CA SER A 175 26.33 24.09 -18.43
C SER A 175 25.28 24.78 -19.31
N ILE A 176 25.58 25.99 -19.77
CA ILE A 176 24.70 26.75 -20.69
C ILE A 176 24.33 25.90 -21.91
N ARG A 177 25.30 25.15 -22.46
CA ARG A 177 25.05 24.24 -23.58
C ARG A 177 24.05 23.15 -23.24
N GLU A 178 24.16 22.54 -22.07
CA GLU A 178 23.22 21.52 -21.60
C GLU A 178 21.83 22.13 -21.32
N ARG A 179 21.75 23.37 -20.82
CA ARG A 179 20.48 24.12 -20.67
C ARG A 179 19.82 24.35 -22.03
N LEU A 180 20.57 24.79 -23.04
CA LEU A 180 20.05 24.99 -24.39
C LEU A 180 19.59 23.68 -25.03
N GLU A 181 20.32 22.58 -24.81
CA GLU A 181 19.92 21.26 -25.32
C GLU A 181 18.67 20.73 -24.63
N LEU A 182 18.51 21.01 -23.33
CA LEU A 182 17.30 20.70 -22.58
C LEU A 182 16.08 21.41 -23.18
N VAL A 183 16.17 22.73 -23.43
CA VAL A 183 15.07 23.50 -24.08
C VAL A 183 14.69 22.90 -25.44
N LYS A 184 15.68 22.56 -26.27
CA LYS A 184 15.43 21.90 -27.57
C LYS A 184 14.81 20.52 -27.44
N SER A 185 15.09 19.82 -26.35
CA SER A 185 14.58 18.47 -26.11
C SER A 185 13.09 18.46 -25.77
N PHE A 186 12.56 19.55 -25.18
CA PHE A 186 11.13 19.67 -24.88
C PHE A 186 10.23 19.58 -26.11
N SER A 187 10.65 20.13 -27.25
CA SER A 187 9.88 20.04 -28.50
C SER A 187 9.83 18.63 -29.10
N ARG A 188 10.67 17.72 -28.60
CA ARG A 188 10.75 16.32 -29.04
C ARG A 188 9.99 15.37 -28.13
N LEU A 189 9.54 15.82 -26.96
CA LEU A 189 8.80 14.98 -26.02
C LEU A 189 7.37 14.76 -26.51
N ASN A 190 6.87 13.54 -26.31
CA ASN A 190 5.44 13.27 -26.39
C ASN A 190 4.67 14.00 -25.27
N PHE A 191 3.35 14.10 -25.44
CA PHE A 191 2.46 14.83 -24.53
C PHE A 191 2.55 14.35 -23.07
N GLU A 192 2.61 13.04 -22.83
CA GLU A 192 2.66 12.48 -21.47
C GLU A 192 3.95 12.86 -20.74
N ASN A 193 5.10 12.73 -21.40
CA ASN A 193 6.39 13.07 -20.81
C ASN A 193 6.58 14.59 -20.70
N LEU A 194 5.98 15.37 -21.60
CA LEU A 194 5.92 16.82 -21.45
C LEU A 194 5.17 17.22 -20.18
N ASN A 195 3.98 16.66 -19.93
CA ASN A 195 3.22 16.95 -18.71
C ASN A 195 3.99 16.55 -17.45
N LYS A 196 4.63 15.39 -17.44
CA LYS A 196 5.49 14.97 -16.31
C LYS A 196 6.66 15.94 -16.11
N ALA A 197 7.29 16.43 -17.18
CA ALA A 197 8.35 17.42 -17.07
C ALA A 197 7.84 18.77 -16.52
N LEU A 198 6.65 19.21 -16.92
CA LEU A 198 6.01 20.42 -16.38
C LEU A 198 5.62 20.25 -14.91
N GLN A 199 5.18 19.05 -14.50
CA GLN A 199 4.92 18.72 -13.10
C GLN A 199 6.17 18.91 -12.24
N ILE A 200 7.35 18.45 -12.72
CA ILE A 200 8.63 18.60 -12.00
C ILE A 200 8.94 20.06 -11.68
N ILE A 201 8.58 20.99 -12.55
CA ILE A 201 8.77 22.44 -12.31
C ILE A 201 7.79 22.92 -11.25
N SER A 202 6.51 22.58 -11.38
CA SER A 202 5.48 22.97 -10.42
C SER A 202 5.72 22.47 -8.99
N GLU A 203 6.45 21.36 -8.82
CA GLU A 203 6.80 20.81 -7.51
C GLU A 203 7.68 21.75 -6.68
N ASN A 204 8.51 22.59 -7.33
CA ASN A 204 9.45 23.51 -6.67
C ASN A 204 9.18 24.98 -6.98
N ASP A 205 8.26 25.28 -7.89
CA ASP A 205 7.79 26.62 -8.24
C ASP A 205 6.26 26.68 -8.16
N PRO A 206 5.69 27.08 -7.01
CA PRO A 206 4.24 27.18 -6.82
C PRO A 206 3.57 28.22 -7.72
N THR A 207 4.34 29.15 -8.30
CA THR A 207 3.82 30.18 -9.20
C THR A 207 3.68 29.69 -10.64
N PHE A 208 4.30 28.55 -10.95
CA PHE A 208 4.25 27.92 -12.26
C PHE A 208 2.90 27.24 -12.50
N LYS A 209 2.29 27.54 -13.64
CA LYS A 209 1.00 26.96 -14.07
C LYS A 209 1.23 25.97 -15.21
N PRO A 210 1.38 24.67 -14.91
CA PRO A 210 1.73 23.66 -15.92
C PRO A 210 0.60 23.35 -16.91
N ASN A 211 -0.65 23.72 -16.59
CA ASN A 211 -1.84 23.42 -17.39
C ASN A 211 -2.28 24.57 -18.31
N ASP A 212 -1.54 25.68 -18.35
CA ASP A 212 -1.87 26.79 -19.23
C ASP A 212 -1.58 26.43 -20.70
N GLN A 213 -2.34 27.01 -21.63
CA GLN A 213 -2.27 26.67 -23.06
C GLN A 213 -0.96 27.12 -23.72
N GLU A 214 -0.27 28.10 -23.13
CA GLU A 214 1.07 28.53 -23.51
C GLU A 214 1.92 28.69 -22.25
N VAL A 215 2.86 27.75 -22.05
CA VAL A 215 3.73 27.72 -20.87
C VAL A 215 5.10 28.28 -21.23
N ASN A 216 5.44 29.44 -20.67
CA ASN A 216 6.77 30.03 -20.84
C ASN A 216 7.74 29.43 -19.82
N LEU A 217 8.69 28.62 -20.30
CA LEU A 217 9.70 27.99 -19.47
C LEU A 217 10.98 28.83 -19.43
N ASP A 218 11.19 29.52 -18.32
CA ASP A 218 12.43 30.23 -18.03
C ASP A 218 13.33 29.41 -17.10
N LEU A 219 14.27 28.65 -17.69
CA LEU A 219 15.21 27.80 -16.94
C LEU A 219 16.18 28.60 -16.04
N ASP A 220 16.37 29.90 -16.28
CA ASP A 220 17.30 30.73 -15.51
C ASP A 220 16.67 31.23 -14.20
N LYS A 221 15.34 31.22 -14.11
CA LYS A 221 14.61 31.48 -12.86
C LYS A 221 14.44 30.24 -11.97
N GLN A 222 14.75 29.06 -12.48
CA GLN A 222 14.58 27.80 -11.76
C GLN A 222 15.83 27.41 -10.95
N THR A 223 15.64 26.70 -9.84
CA THR A 223 16.76 26.23 -9.01
C THR A 223 17.64 25.22 -9.75
N ASP A 224 18.94 25.17 -9.41
CA ASP A 224 19.89 24.22 -10.01
C ASP A 224 19.42 22.76 -9.85
N TYR A 225 18.78 22.44 -8.72
CA TYR A 225 18.11 21.15 -8.49
C TYR A 225 17.04 20.83 -9.52
N THR A 226 16.14 21.78 -9.78
CA THR A 226 15.00 21.60 -10.69
C THR A 226 15.48 21.42 -12.12
N VAL A 227 16.42 22.27 -12.57
CA VAL A 227 17.02 22.15 -13.90
C VAL A 227 17.76 20.82 -14.06
N TRP A 228 18.44 20.34 -13.01
CA TRP A 228 19.10 19.04 -13.03
C TRP A 228 18.12 17.88 -13.10
N LYS A 229 17.08 17.88 -12.25
CA LYS A 229 16.04 16.85 -12.24
C LYS A 229 15.32 16.78 -13.59
N LEU A 230 15.01 17.93 -14.20
CA LEU A 230 14.46 18.03 -15.55
C LEU A 230 15.39 17.42 -16.60
N ASN A 231 16.67 17.79 -16.61
CA ASN A 231 17.61 17.30 -17.60
C ASN A 231 17.77 15.77 -17.57
N VAL A 232 17.86 15.20 -16.36
CA VAL A 232 17.93 13.73 -16.19
C VAL A 232 16.64 13.07 -16.69
N PHE A 233 15.49 13.61 -16.30
CA PHE A 233 14.19 13.07 -16.71
C PHE A 233 14.01 13.13 -18.24
N VAL A 234 14.24 14.29 -18.86
CA VAL A 234 14.03 14.50 -20.31
C VAL A 234 14.96 13.61 -21.14
N LYS A 235 16.22 13.45 -20.73
CA LYS A 235 17.15 12.52 -21.41
C LYS A 235 16.62 11.08 -21.36
N LYS A 236 16.26 10.60 -20.17
CA LYS A 236 15.72 9.24 -20.00
C LYS A 236 14.43 9.04 -20.79
N ALA A 237 13.52 10.00 -20.74
CA ALA A 237 12.25 9.97 -21.47
C ALA A 237 12.44 9.88 -22.99
N LEU A 238 13.42 10.61 -23.55
CA LEU A 238 13.74 10.55 -24.98
C LEU A 238 14.40 9.22 -25.37
N GLU A 239 15.24 8.65 -24.52
CA GLU A 239 15.84 7.33 -24.73
C GLU A 239 14.76 6.23 -24.76
N GLU A 240 13.80 6.28 -23.85
CA GLU A 240 12.68 5.34 -23.78
C GLU A 240 11.73 5.49 -24.98
N GLN A 241 11.40 6.73 -25.38
CA GLN A 241 10.62 6.98 -26.60
C GLN A 241 11.31 6.43 -27.85
N GLY A 242 12.63 6.57 -27.95
CA GLY A 242 13.41 6.03 -29.08
C GLY A 242 13.41 4.50 -29.14
N LYS A 243 13.47 3.83 -27.98
CA LYS A 243 13.43 2.35 -27.88
C LYS A 243 12.05 1.81 -28.28
N ASN A 244 10.98 2.40 -27.76
CA ASN A 244 9.61 2.00 -28.09
C ASN A 244 9.33 2.15 -29.61
N ALA A 245 9.80 3.24 -30.23
CA ALA A 245 9.68 3.45 -31.66
C ALA A 245 10.53 2.47 -32.51
N ALA A 246 11.62 1.93 -31.98
CA ALA A 246 12.46 0.93 -32.65
C ALA A 246 11.87 -0.49 -32.52
N GLU A 247 11.24 -0.80 -31.40
CA GLU A 247 10.54 -2.07 -31.17
C GLU A 247 9.27 -2.19 -32.02
N GLU A 248 8.47 -1.12 -32.14
CA GLU A 248 7.30 -1.08 -33.04
C GLU A 248 7.65 -1.26 -34.53
N ARG A 249 8.86 -0.85 -34.95
CA ARG A 249 9.33 -1.05 -36.34
C ARG A 249 9.76 -2.48 -36.66
N ASN A 250 10.27 -3.23 -35.68
CA ASN A 250 10.69 -4.62 -35.90
C ASN A 250 9.52 -5.61 -35.99
N VAL A 251 8.38 -5.31 -35.36
CA VAL A 251 7.18 -6.15 -35.43
C VAL A 251 6.54 -6.11 -36.82
N ASN A 252 6.69 -5.00 -37.56
CA ASN A 252 6.04 -4.79 -38.86
C ASN A 252 6.80 -5.37 -40.08
N HIS A 253 7.96 -6.02 -39.90
CA HIS A 253 8.72 -6.58 -41.03
C HIS A 253 8.59 -8.10 -41.21
N ASN A 254 7.81 -8.81 -40.38
CA ASN A 254 7.70 -10.28 -40.47
C ASN A 254 6.34 -10.79 -40.97
N GLY A 255 5.67 -10.01 -41.83
CA GLY A 255 4.33 -10.31 -42.32
C GLY A 255 4.21 -10.40 -43.83
N ASN A 256 5.13 -11.05 -44.55
CA ASN A 256 4.81 -11.62 -45.86
C ASN A 256 5.88 -12.60 -46.36
N PHE A 257 5.67 -13.91 -46.17
CA PHE A 257 6.23 -14.89 -47.10
C PHE A 257 5.17 -15.94 -47.42
N GLU A 258 4.71 -15.84 -48.66
CA GLU A 258 3.72 -16.67 -49.33
C GLU A 258 3.96 -18.18 -49.14
N GLU A 259 2.89 -18.83 -48.71
CA GLU A 259 2.71 -20.27 -48.64
C GLU A 259 2.57 -20.86 -50.06
N LYS A 260 3.60 -21.55 -50.55
CA LYS A 260 3.49 -22.44 -51.72
C LYS A 260 4.16 -23.80 -51.47
N LYS A 261 3.29 -24.80 -51.29
CA LYS A 261 3.36 -26.20 -51.75
C LYS A 261 4.74 -26.90 -51.67
N ASN A 262 4.82 -28.02 -50.95
CA ASN A 262 4.54 -29.33 -51.56
C ASN A 262 4.63 -30.51 -50.60
N THR A 263 3.81 -31.50 -50.94
CA THR A 263 3.67 -32.84 -50.39
C THR A 263 4.97 -33.64 -50.32
N ASN A 264 5.17 -34.46 -49.28
CA ASN A 264 5.57 -35.85 -49.51
C ASN A 264 5.30 -36.80 -48.32
N LYS A 265 4.71 -37.94 -48.71
CA LYS A 265 4.41 -39.14 -47.93
C LYS A 265 5.68 -39.77 -47.35
N ARG A 266 5.59 -40.33 -46.13
CA ARG A 266 5.89 -41.76 -45.86
C ARG A 266 5.57 -42.15 -44.41
N ARG A 267 4.52 -42.95 -44.26
CA ARG A 267 4.39 -43.96 -43.18
C ARG A 267 5.00 -45.27 -43.66
N LYS A 268 5.68 -45.96 -42.75
CA LYS A 268 5.90 -47.42 -42.61
C LYS A 268 7.03 -47.56 -41.58
N MET A 269 7.01 -48.49 -40.64
CA MET A 269 5.97 -49.34 -40.08
C MET A 269 6.46 -49.70 -38.68
#